data_AF-A0A3L7SDD5-F1
#
_entry.id   AF-A0A3L7SDD5-F1
#
_cell.length_a   1.000
_cell.length_b   1.000
_cell.length_c   1.000
_cell.angle_alpha   90.00
_cell.angle_beta   90.00
_cell.angle_gamma   90.00
#
_symmetry.space_group_name_H-M   'P 1'
#
loop_
_entity.id
_entity.type
_entity.pdbx_description
1 polymer ?
#
loop_
_entity_poly.entity_id
_entity_poly.type
_entity_poly.pdbx_seq_one_letter_code
_entity_poly.pdbx_strand_id
1 'polypeptide(L)'
;MKAVLAILKDSFREAAASRVLLIALAAIVVVLLALAPLSFTSAPSTQLRPFELVDTQSFLQTLADGPKSPGTPAAHLWGLLKDDQR
;
A
#
# COMPACT_ATOMS: atom_id res chain seq x y z
N MET A 1 23.89 -14.90 31.04
CA MET A 1 22.65 -14.50 30.32
C MET A 1 21.36 -14.74 31.11
N LYS A 2 21.17 -15.89 31.78
CA LYS A 2 19.94 -16.18 32.56
C LYS A 2 19.61 -15.17 33.68
N ALA A 3 20.62 -14.65 34.37
CA ALA A 3 20.44 -13.65 35.43
C ALA A 3 19.90 -12.30 34.91
N VAL A 4 20.38 -11.84 33.75
CA VAL A 4 19.90 -10.60 33.11
C VAL A 4 18.44 -10.72 32.70
N LEU A 5 18.06 -11.87 32.13
CA LEU A 5 16.65 -12.15 31.77
C LEU A 5 15.72 -12.19 32.99
N ALA A 6 16.21 -12.68 34.13
CA ALA A 6 15.43 -12.70 35.37
C ALA A 6 15.15 -11.29 35.90
N ILE A 7 16.17 -10.43 35.92
CA ILE A 7 16.03 -9.02 36.32
C ILE A 7 15.06 -8.30 35.38
N LEU A 8 15.23 -8.47 34.06
CA LEU A 8 14.35 -7.85 33.07
C LEU A 8 12.89 -8.28 33.26
N LYS A 9 12.64 -9.58 33.43
CA LYS A 9 11.30 -10.12 33.69
C LYS A 9 10.67 -9.57 34.97
N ASP A 10 11.48 -9.36 36.01
CA ASP A 10 11.00 -8.83 37.28
C ASP A 10 10.65 -7.34 37.16
N SER A 11 11.53 -6.55 36.55
CA SER A 11 11.29 -5.14 36.27
C SER A 11 10.04 -4.91 35.41
N PHE A 12 9.80 -5.73 34.40
CA PHE A 12 8.56 -5.66 33.60
C PHE A 12 7.32 -6.06 34.40
N ARG A 13 7.43 -7.02 35.32
CA ARG A 13 6.32 -7.46 36.17
C ARG A 13 5.92 -6.36 37.15
N GLU A 14 6.89 -5.70 37.79
CA GLU A 14 6.63 -4.54 38.63
C GLU A 14 6.10 -3.35 37.83
N ALA A 15 6.66 -3.08 36.66
CA ALA A 15 6.19 -2.02 35.78
C ALA A 15 4.74 -2.25 35.30
N ALA A 16 4.36 -3.50 35.00
CA ALA A 16 2.99 -3.87 34.65
C ALA A 16 2.01 -3.77 35.84
N ALA A 17 2.48 -4.01 37.07
CA ALA A 17 1.69 -3.82 38.29
C ALA A 17 1.58 -2.34 38.71
N SER A 18 2.40 -1.46 38.13
CA SER A 18 2.37 -0.03 38.42
C SER A 18 1.13 0.64 37.81
N ARG A 19 0.27 1.17 38.69
CA ARG A 19 -0.93 1.91 38.29
C ARG A 19 -0.62 3.13 37.41
N VAL A 20 0.52 3.78 37.65
CA VAL A 20 0.97 4.95 36.88
C VAL A 20 1.19 4.58 35.42
N LEU A 21 1.82 3.44 35.17
CA LEU A 21 2.12 2.96 33.82
C LEU A 21 0.84 2.57 33.08
N LEU A 22 -0.11 1.95 33.79
CA LEU A 22 -1.43 1.64 33.23
C LEU A 22 -2.24 2.90 32.90
N ILE A 23 -2.20 3.93 33.74
CA ILE A 23 -2.85 5.22 33.46
C ILE A 23 -2.19 5.89 32.24
N ALA A 24 -0.87 5.91 32.18
CA ALA A 24 -0.14 6.46 31.02
C ALA A 24 -0.46 5.70 29.73
N LEU A 25 -0.49 4.35 29.79
CA LEU A 25 -0.89 3.50 28.67
C LEU A 25 -2.32 3.80 28.23
N ALA A 26 -3.27 3.86 29.17
CA ALA A 26 -4.66 4.19 28.88
C ALA A 26 -4.79 5.57 28.22
N ALA A 27 -4.07 6.58 28.72
CA ALA A 27 -4.04 7.91 28.12
C ALA A 27 -3.51 7.88 26.68
N ILE A 28 -2.42 7.16 26.42
CA ILE A 28 -1.86 6.99 25.06
C ILE A 28 -2.89 6.32 24.15
N VAL A 29 -3.54 5.25 24.60
CA VAL A 29 -4.57 4.52 23.83
C VAL A 29 -5.75 5.43 23.50
N VAL A 30 -6.21 6.25 24.46
CA VAL A 30 -7.30 7.22 24.24
C VAL A 30 -6.89 8.27 23.19
N VAL A 31 -5.68 8.80 23.27
CA VAL A 31 -5.16 9.78 22.28
C VAL A 31 -5.08 9.14 20.89
N LEU A 32 -4.57 7.91 20.79
CA LEU A 32 -4.49 7.19 19.51
C LEU A 32 -5.88 6.90 18.94
N LEU A 33 -6.86 6.54 19.77
CA LEU A 33 -8.25 6.36 19.34
C LEU A 33 -8.87 7.67 18.83
N ALA A 34 -8.55 8.79 19.47
CA ALA A 34 -9.00 10.11 19.01
C ALA A 34 -8.34 10.52 17.67
N LEU A 35 -7.11 10.07 17.43
CA LEU A 35 -6.38 10.30 16.17
C LEU A 35 -6.72 9.29 15.07
N ALA A 36 -7.23 8.11 15.41
CA ALA A 36 -7.59 7.05 14.46
C ALA A 36 -8.50 7.50 13.28
N PRO A 37 -9.50 8.39 13.45
CA PRO A 37 -10.32 8.86 12.33
C PRO A 37 -9.60 9.84 11.41
N LEU A 38 -8.42 10.37 11.76
CA LEU A 38 -7.58 11.15 10.85
C LEU A 38 -6.85 10.20 9.88
N SER A 39 -7.61 9.64 8.95
CA SER A 39 -7.07 8.85 7.85
C SER A 39 -6.82 9.76 6.64
N PHE A 40 -5.74 9.49 5.91
CA PHE A 40 -5.48 10.14 4.63
C PHE A 40 -6.37 9.51 3.56
N THR A 41 -7.35 10.28 3.06
CA THR A 41 -8.13 9.87 1.90
C THR A 41 -7.27 10.05 0.65
N SER A 42 -6.80 8.96 0.05
CA SER A 42 -6.17 9.01 -1.27
C SER A 42 -7.23 9.35 -2.32
N ALA A 43 -7.29 10.61 -2.75
CA ALA A 43 -8.05 11.01 -3.92
C ALA A 43 -7.22 10.69 -5.18
N PRO A 44 -7.64 9.78 -6.05
CA PRO A 44 -6.94 9.55 -7.31
C PRO A 44 -7.06 10.82 -8.16
N SER A 45 -5.94 11.50 -8.39
CA SER A 45 -5.85 12.71 -9.22
C SER A 45 -6.18 12.44 -10.69
N THR A 46 -6.07 11.17 -11.11
CA THR A 46 -6.26 10.73 -12.48
C THR A 46 -7.17 9.50 -12.46
N GLN A 47 -8.37 9.64 -13.01
CA GLN A 47 -9.28 8.53 -13.26
C GLN A 47 -9.54 8.49 -14.76
N LEU A 48 -9.18 7.39 -15.42
CA LEU A 48 -9.50 7.17 -16.83
C LEU A 48 -11.02 7.13 -16.97
N ARG A 49 -11.61 8.14 -17.61
CA ARG A 49 -13.06 8.20 -17.79
C ARG A 49 -13.45 7.46 -19.08
N PRO A 50 -14.61 6.78 -19.13
CA PRO A 50 -15.04 6.01 -20.31
C PRO A 50 -15.10 6.83 -21.61
N PHE A 51 -15.19 8.15 -21.52
CA PHE A 51 -15.26 9.07 -22.66
C PHE A 51 -13.90 9.67 -23.08
N GLU A 52 -12.81 9.38 -22.36
CA GLU A 52 -11.47 9.86 -22.73
C GLU A 52 -10.89 9.09 -23.91
N LEU A 53 -11.41 7.88 -24.20
CA LEU A 53 -11.09 7.14 -25.41
C LEU A 53 -12.07 7.54 -26.52
N VAL A 54 -11.67 8.55 -27.29
CA VAL A 54 -12.40 9.10 -28.46
C VAL A 54 -12.86 8.01 -29.43
N ASP A 55 -12.05 6.96 -29.62
CA ASP A 55 -12.40 5.80 -30.44
C ASP A 55 -11.86 4.51 -29.83
N THR A 56 -12.62 3.97 -28.88
CA THR A 56 -12.26 2.72 -28.17
C THR A 56 -12.16 1.54 -29.14
N GLN A 57 -12.96 1.52 -30.21
CA GLN A 57 -12.99 0.40 -31.13
C GLN A 57 -11.76 0.38 -32.04
N SER A 58 -11.37 1.53 -32.58
CA SER A 58 -10.11 1.67 -33.34
C SER A 58 -8.89 1.36 -32.47
N PHE A 59 -8.91 1.81 -31.21
CA PHE A 59 -7.84 1.52 -30.25
C PHE A 59 -7.70 0.00 -29.97
N LEU A 60 -8.80 -0.70 -29.72
CA LEU A 60 -8.80 -2.14 -29.50
C LEU A 60 -8.35 -2.93 -30.73
N GLN A 61 -8.74 -2.50 -31.94
CA GLN A 61 -8.25 -3.10 -33.19
C GLN A 61 -6.75 -2.92 -33.35
N THR A 62 -6.25 -1.70 -33.10
CA THR A 62 -4.82 -1.39 -33.15
C THR A 62 -4.00 -2.22 -32.16
N LEU A 63 -4.54 -2.46 -30.95
CA LEU A 63 -3.92 -3.35 -29.96
C LEU A 63 -3.95 -4.82 -30.41
N ALA A 64 -5.06 -5.30 -30.97
CA ALA A 64 -5.22 -6.68 -31.43
C ALA A 64 -4.34 -7.01 -32.64
N ASP A 65 -4.05 -6.01 -33.49
CA ASP A 65 -3.19 -6.15 -34.67
C ASP A 65 -1.71 -5.89 -34.37
N GLY A 66 -1.38 -5.30 -33.22
CA GLY A 66 -0.01 -5.06 -32.77
C GLY A 66 0.92 -6.28 -32.81
N PRO A 67 0.51 -7.49 -32.36
CA PRO A 67 1.35 -8.69 -32.44
C PRO A 67 1.60 -9.17 -33.88
N LYS A 68 0.76 -8.77 -34.83
CA LYS A 68 0.78 -9.24 -36.23
C LYS A 68 1.51 -8.28 -37.17
N SER A 69 1.71 -7.03 -36.77
CA SER A 69 2.25 -5.98 -37.65
C SER A 69 3.55 -5.38 -37.10
N PRO A 70 4.72 -5.99 -37.39
CA PRO A 70 6.02 -5.50 -36.93
C PRO A 70 6.33 -4.11 -37.48
N GLY A 71 6.91 -3.24 -36.65
CA GLY A 71 7.26 -1.85 -37.00
C GLY A 71 6.21 -0.79 -36.65
N THR A 72 5.11 -1.17 -35.99
CA THR A 72 4.10 -0.22 -35.49
C THR A 72 4.33 0.14 -34.01
N PRO A 73 3.86 1.31 -33.53
CA PRO A 73 3.92 1.65 -32.11
C PRO A 73 3.24 0.62 -31.20
N ALA A 74 2.16 -0.01 -31.66
CA ALA A 74 1.48 -1.08 -30.94
C ALA A 74 2.34 -2.35 -30.82
N ALA A 75 3.05 -2.74 -31.88
CA ALA A 75 4.00 -3.86 -31.84
C ALA A 75 5.15 -3.62 -30.86
N HIS A 76 5.61 -2.36 -30.74
CA HIS A 76 6.64 -1.98 -29.77
C HIS A 76 6.16 -2.15 -28.32
N LEU A 77 4.92 -1.74 -28.00
CA LEU A 77 4.33 -1.93 -26.66
C LEU A 77 4.25 -3.43 -26.28
N TRP A 78 3.84 -4.28 -27.21
CA TRP A 78 3.80 -5.74 -26.99
C TRP A 78 5.19 -6.37 -26.87
N GLY A 79 6.22 -5.77 -27.48
CA GLY A 79 7.61 -6.17 -27.30
C GLY A 79 8.09 -5.93 -25.87
N LEU A 80 7.83 -4.74 -25.33
CA LEU A 80 8.20 -4.36 -23.97
C LEU A 80 7.52 -5.24 -22.90
N LEU A 81 6.26 -5.62 -23.12
CA LEU A 81 5.52 -6.46 -22.17
C LEU A 81 6.10 -7.88 -22.03
N LYS A 82 6.73 -8.42 -23.08
CA LYS A 82 7.35 -9.76 -23.03
C LYS A 82 8.62 -9.78 -22.18
N ASP A 83 9.32 -8.66 -22.07
CA ASP A 83 10.57 -8.57 -21.31
C ASP A 83 10.31 -8.41 -19.81
N ASP A 84 9.18 -7.81 -19.41
CA ASP A 84 8.79 -7.59 -18.00
C ASP A 84 8.08 -8.80 -17.34
N GLN A 85 7.70 -9.81 -18.12
CA GLN A 85 7.07 -11.06 -17.65
C GLN A 85 8.05 -12.25 -17.62
N ARG A 86 9.36 -11.98 -17.61
CA ARG A 86 10.44 -12.96 -17.43
C ARG A 86 11.09 -12.80 -16.06
#